data_AF-A0A2S9I820-F1
#
_entry.id   AF-A0A2S9I820-F1
#
_cell.length_a   1.000
_cell.length_b   1.000
_cell.length_c   1.000
_cell.angle_alpha   90.00
_cell.angle_beta   90.00
_cell.angle_gamma   90.00
#
_symmetry.space_group_name_H-M   'P 1'
#
loop_
_entity.id
_entity.type
_entity.pdbx_description
1 polymer ?
#
loop_
_entity_poly.entity_id
_entity_poly.type
_entity_poly.pdbx_seq_one_letter_code
_entity_poly.pdbx_strand_id
1 'polypeptide(L)'
;MARTITVDIGDELREFIDLMVQSGSYRTQSEVLRDALRLLREKEAASHLQTLRGLLDEGINSGNAKQWDRDAFLQRVKGMARIADEKD
;
A
#
# COMPACT_ATOMS: atom_id res chain seq x y z
N MET A 1 -25.75 9.99 -1.17
CA MET A 1 -25.99 10.30 -2.60
C MET A 1 -24.86 9.72 -3.42
N ALA A 2 -25.13 9.05 -4.54
CA ALA A 2 -24.07 8.60 -5.43
C ALA A 2 -23.38 9.82 -6.07
N ARG A 3 -22.05 9.89 -5.97
CA ARG A 3 -21.25 10.97 -6.59
C ARG A 3 -20.73 10.47 -7.93
N THR A 4 -21.11 11.15 -9.00
CA THR A 4 -20.56 10.88 -10.34
C THR A 4 -19.15 11.45 -10.41
N ILE A 5 -18.23 10.68 -10.99
CA ILE A 5 -16.85 11.08 -11.24
C ILE A 5 -16.61 10.92 -12.74
N THR A 6 -16.09 11.98 -13.36
CA THR A 6 -15.61 11.93 -14.75
C THR A 6 -14.12 11.67 -14.70
N VAL A 7 -13.65 10.66 -15.43
CA VAL A 7 -12.24 10.28 -15.52
C VAL A 7 -11.85 10.06 -16.96
N ASP A 8 -10.62 10.42 -17.31
CA ASP A 8 -9.99 10.00 -18.55
C ASP A 8 -9.05 8.83 -18.25
N ILE A 9 -9.19 7.74 -19.01
CA ILE A 9 -8.56 6.45 -18.76
C ILE A 9 -7.74 5.97 -19.98
N GLY A 10 -7.65 6.79 -21.03
CA GLY A 10 -6.96 6.43 -22.27
C GLY A 10 -7.74 5.44 -23.14
N ASP A 11 -7.26 5.25 -24.37
CA ASP A 11 -7.99 4.52 -25.41
C ASP A 11 -7.99 3.00 -25.20
N GLU A 12 -6.86 2.42 -24.77
CA GLU A 12 -6.75 0.96 -24.53
C GLU A 12 -7.75 0.46 -23.47
N LEU A 13 -7.85 1.17 -22.34
CA LEU A 13 -8.78 0.81 -21.28
C LEU A 13 -10.24 1.09 -21.67
N ARG A 14 -10.47 2.09 -22.52
CA ARG A 14 -11.81 2.39 -23.07
C ARG A 14 -12.29 1.23 -23.94
N GLU A 15 -11.47 0.77 -24.88
CA GLU A 15 -11.78 -0.38 -25.73
C GLU A 15 -12.04 -1.64 -24.89
N PHE A 16 -11.21 -1.90 -23.88
CA PHE A 16 -11.41 -3.02 -22.97
C PHE A 16 -12.77 -2.95 -22.25
N ILE A 17 -13.12 -1.80 -21.68
CA ILE A 17 -14.40 -1.61 -20.99
C ILE A 17 -15.58 -1.79 -21.97
N ASP A 18 -15.48 -1.25 -23.18
CA ASP A 18 -16.52 -1.38 -24.19
C ASP A 18 -16.71 -2.84 -24.61
N LEU A 19 -15.64 -3.61 -24.77
CA LEU A 19 -15.72 -5.06 -25.01
C LEU A 19 -16.40 -5.80 -23.86
N MET A 20 -16.11 -5.45 -22.61
CA MET A 20 -16.73 -6.07 -21.44
C MET A 20 -18.24 -5.79 -21.37
N VAL A 21 -18.68 -4.59 -21.76
CA VAL A 21 -20.10 -4.25 -21.85
C VAL A 21 -20.77 -4.94 -23.05
N GLN A 22 -20.13 -4.93 -24.22
CA GLN A 22 -20.65 -5.58 -25.44
C GLN A 22 -20.78 -7.10 -25.28
N SER A 23 -19.88 -7.73 -24.52
CA SER A 23 -19.97 -9.16 -24.20
C SER A 23 -21.18 -9.53 -23.33
N GLY A 24 -21.86 -8.54 -22.75
CA GLY A 24 -22.97 -8.74 -21.81
C GLY A 24 -22.52 -9.08 -20.38
N SER A 25 -21.21 -9.16 -20.12
CA SER A 25 -20.68 -9.40 -18.77
C SER A 25 -21.02 -8.27 -17.79
N TYR A 26 -21.18 -7.05 -18.30
CA TYR A 26 -21.55 -5.86 -17.54
C TYR A 26 -22.62 -5.05 -18.27
N ARG A 27 -23.51 -4.38 -17.54
CA ARG A 27 -24.59 -3.58 -18.14
C ARG A 27 -24.13 -2.17 -18.47
N THR A 28 -23.13 -1.64 -17.74
CA THR A 28 -22.63 -0.28 -17.93
C THR A 28 -21.13 -0.18 -17.70
N GLN A 29 -20.47 0.80 -18.32
CA GLN A 29 -19.06 1.12 -18.06
C GLN A 29 -18.79 1.43 -16.58
N SER A 30 -19.75 2.08 -15.92
CA SER A 30 -19.67 2.39 -14.47
C SER A 30 -19.62 1.14 -13.59
N GLU A 31 -20.23 0.04 -14.01
CA GLU A 31 -20.14 -1.23 -13.27
C GLU A 31 -18.74 -1.85 -13.41
N VAL A 32 -18.18 -1.86 -14.63
CA VAL A 32 -16.82 -2.33 -14.89
C VAL A 32 -15.81 -1.58 -14.03
N LEU A 33 -15.89 -0.24 -14.02
CA LEU A 33 -15.01 0.62 -13.21
C LEU A 33 -15.14 0.34 -11.70
N ARG A 34 -16.35 0.14 -11.20
CA ARG A 34 -16.58 -0.15 -9.77
C ARG A 34 -15.97 -1.50 -9.38
N ASP A 35 -16.11 -2.51 -10.22
CA ASP A 35 -15.58 -3.84 -9.95
C ASP A 35 -14.05 -3.86 -10.07
N ALA A 36 -13.48 -3.17 -11.06
CA ALA A 36 -12.04 -2.98 -11.18
C ALA A 36 -11.43 -2.30 -9.95
N LEU A 37 -12.06 -1.23 -9.43
CA LEU A 37 -11.61 -0.54 -8.22
C LEU A 37 -11.75 -1.40 -6.96
N ARG A 38 -12.79 -2.24 -6.88
CA ARG A 38 -12.94 -3.19 -5.77
C ARG A 38 -11.79 -4.20 -5.77
N LEU A 39 -11.48 -4.76 -6.92
CA LEU A 39 -10.38 -5.70 -7.09
C LEU A 39 -9.02 -5.06 -6.78
N LEU A 40 -8.79 -3.82 -7.23
CA LEU A 40 -7.58 -3.07 -6.90
C LEU A 40 -7.43 -2.89 -5.38
N ARG A 41 -8.49 -2.47 -4.70
CA ARG A 41 -8.49 -2.31 -3.25
C ARG A 41 -8.17 -3.62 -2.52
N GLU A 42 -8.71 -4.74 -2.99
CA GLU A 42 -8.43 -6.07 -2.42
C GLU A 42 -6.96 -6.46 -2.61
N LYS A 43 -6.40 -6.21 -3.80
CA LYS A 43 -4.99 -6.45 -4.10
C LYS A 43 -4.07 -5.58 -3.22
N GLU A 44 -4.39 -4.31 -3.04
CA GLU A 44 -3.64 -3.41 -2.15
C GLU A 44 -3.71 -3.86 -0.69
N ALA A 45 -4.88 -4.26 -0.20
CA ALA A 45 -5.04 -4.80 1.14
C ALA A 45 -4.21 -6.08 1.35
N ALA A 46 -4.23 -6.99 0.38
CA ALA A 46 -3.42 -8.21 0.41
C ALA A 46 -1.92 -7.91 0.41
N SER A 47 -1.48 -6.93 -0.40
CA SER A 47 -0.09 -6.47 -0.47
C SER A 47 0.38 -5.89 0.87
N HIS A 48 -0.39 -5.00 1.48
CA HIS A 48 -0.04 -4.42 2.79
C HIS A 48 0.05 -5.49 3.90
N LEU A 49 -0.85 -6.47 3.89
CA LEU A 49 -0.79 -7.59 4.83
C LEU A 49 0.46 -8.45 4.61
N GLN A 50 0.86 -8.68 3.36
CA GLN A 50 2.09 -9.40 3.05
C GLN A 50 3.33 -8.63 3.52
N THR A 51 3.38 -7.32 3.29
CA THR A 51 4.46 -6.46 3.81
C THR A 51 4.52 -6.51 5.33
N LEU A 52 3.38 -6.41 6.02
CA LEU A 52 3.34 -6.49 7.49
C LEU A 52 3.83 -7.84 8.00
N ARG A 53 3.43 -8.94 7.35
CA ARG A 53 3.92 -10.29 7.67
C ARG A 53 5.43 -10.39 7.50
N GLY A 54 5.97 -9.87 6.40
CA GLY A 54 7.42 -9.84 6.17
C GLY A 54 8.19 -9.08 7.25
N LEU A 55 7.69 -7.91 7.68
CA LEU A 55 8.29 -7.13 8.76
C LEU A 55 8.21 -7.84 10.12
N LEU A 56 7.12 -8.56 10.39
CA LEU A 56 7.01 -9.38 11.59
C LEU A 56 8.00 -10.55 11.57
N ASP A 57 8.12 -11.25 10.44
CA ASP A 57 9.07 -12.34 10.28
C ASP A 57 10.52 -11.85 10.42
N GLU A 58 10.85 -10.70 9.84
CA GLU A 58 12.15 -10.04 10.04
C GLU A 58 12.39 -9.74 11.52
N GLY A 59 11.40 -9.17 12.21
CA GLY A 59 11.48 -8.87 13.64
C GLY A 59 11.66 -10.11 14.51
N ILE A 60 10.91 -11.18 14.24
CA ILE A 60 11.01 -12.46 14.97
C ILE A 60 12.36 -13.13 14.72
N ASN A 61 12.86 -13.08 13.48
CA ASN A 61 14.14 -13.67 13.11
C ASN A 61 15.35 -12.79 13.47
N SER A 62 15.14 -11.54 13.93
CA SER A 62 16.21 -10.62 14.34
C SER A 62 16.94 -11.03 15.63
N GLY A 63 16.47 -12.09 16.28
CA GLY A 63 17.07 -12.68 17.48
C GLY A 63 16.29 -12.35 18.75
N ASN A 64 16.90 -12.63 19.90
CA ASN A 64 16.19 -12.49 21.18
C ASN A 64 15.90 -11.03 21.52
N ALA A 65 14.64 -10.77 21.91
CA ALA A 65 14.24 -9.48 22.44
C ALA A 65 15.11 -9.11 23.64
N LYS A 66 15.66 -7.89 23.61
CA LYS A 66 16.48 -7.34 24.70
C LYS A 66 15.61 -6.43 25.57
N GLN A 67 15.99 -6.30 26.83
CA GLN A 67 15.36 -5.35 27.73
C GLN A 67 15.50 -3.93 27.14
N TRP A 68 14.38 -3.24 26.97
CA TRP A 68 14.33 -1.93 26.31
C TRP A 68 14.00 -0.84 27.33
N ASP A 69 14.89 0.15 27.41
CA ASP A 69 14.73 1.37 28.21
C ASP A 69 14.71 2.56 27.26
N ARG A 70 13.63 3.35 27.35
CA ARG A 70 13.38 4.50 26.47
C ARG A 70 14.43 5.60 26.68
N ASP A 71 14.74 5.95 27.92
CA ASP A 71 15.63 7.06 28.24
C ASP A 71 17.06 6.74 27.85
N ALA A 72 17.51 5.50 28.14
CA ALA A 72 18.80 5.01 27.71
C ALA A 72 18.92 4.96 26.16
N PHE A 73 17.84 4.60 25.45
CA PHE A 73 17.82 4.62 24.00
C PHE A 73 17.95 6.04 23.43
N LEU A 74 17.16 7.00 23.95
CA LEU A 74 17.21 8.39 23.49
C LEU A 74 18.56 9.05 23.75
N GLN A 75 19.21 8.75 24.89
CA GLN A 75 20.57 9.23 25.17
C GLN A 75 21.59 8.69 24.16
N ARG A 76 21.51 7.40 23.80
CA ARG A 76 22.37 6.80 22.76
C ARG A 76 22.18 7.46 21.40
N VAL A 77 20.93 7.63 20.95
CA VAL A 77 20.63 8.22 19.63
C VAL A 77 21.10 9.68 19.56
N LYS A 78 20.86 10.47 20.62
CA LYS A 78 21.35 11.87 20.69
C LYS A 78 22.87 11.95 20.72
N GLY A 79 23.54 11.01 21.37
CA GLY A 79 25.00 10.89 21.35
C GLY A 79 25.53 10.59 19.96
N MET A 80 24.91 9.66 19.24
CA MET A 80 25.30 9.32 17.85
C MET A 80 25.10 10.49 16.89
N ALA A 81 24.02 11.26 17.02
CA ALA A 81 23.78 12.44 16.19
C ALA A 81 24.88 13.50 16.37
N ARG A 82 25.36 13.74 17.59
CA ARG A 82 26.47 14.68 17.84
C ARG A 82 27.80 14.23 17.26
N ILE A 83 28.07 12.92 17.28
CA ILE A 83 29.30 12.34 16.71
C ILE A 83 29.30 12.42 15.18
N ALA A 84 28.11 12.41 14.56
CA ALA A 84 27.98 12.60 13.11
C ALA A 84 28.27 14.06 12.70
N ASP A 85 27.81 15.04 13.48
CA ASP A 85 28.04 16.47 13.22
C ASP A 85 29.51 16.92 13.46
N GLU A 86 30.28 16.19 14.27
CA GLU A 86 31.71 16.48 14.54
C GLU A 86 32.67 15.89 13.50
N LYS A 87 32.15 15.09 12.56
CA LYS A 87 32.95 14.37 11.56
C LYS A 87 32.91 14.99 10.16
N ASP A 88 32.18 16.10 10.02
CA ASP A 88 32.18 17.02 8.87
C ASP A 88 33.05 18.25 9.17
#